data_AF-A0A534ZKS3-F1
#
_entry.id   AF-A0A534ZKS3-F1
#
_cell.length_a   1.000
_cell.length_b   1.000
_cell.length_c   1.000
_cell.angle_alpha   90.00
_cell.angle_beta   90.00
_cell.angle_gamma   90.00
#
_symmetry.space_group_name_H-M   'P 1'
#
loop_
_entity.id
_entity.type
_entity.pdbx_description
1 polymer ?
#
loop_
_entity_poly.entity_id
_entity_poly.type
_entity_poly.pdbx_seq_one_letter_code
_entity_poly.pdbx_strand_id
1 'polypeptide(L)'
;MFLSAIVLALLVGALAGGGVPRLAELRLKWLWVLGLALALRVAAFAARQWGIDQQLPIGAFFVLDYLLIFVWLWGNWRVPGLQVAAVGIGLNTLAVIFNGGQMPVWTGALHAAGLGPADLGNDPFHFLMSTASVADFVRRGGIFGDVVPFPVPYLRDVVSIGDVLLGLGIFWAIVSSMTRPNAPVRATVAIASNPLRPTTAGEFQTGVAYAGAFAPPQFAPAGPMGTPPLAAPAGDAGVAIPARPGAPRRERAQSPYLRLARNANFSLLWVGQLVSLFGDRVHQVALAFLVAARGNPLEVGITFAMTAVPNVVLGPLAGALADRWDRRLTMIGCDIIRSGLVLLVPIAAPIDIR
;
A
#
# COMPACT_ATOMS: atom_id res chain seq x y z
N MET A 1 8.14 6.05 -16.80
CA MET A 1 6.91 6.09 -15.95
C MET A 1 7.10 6.44 -14.47
N PHE A 2 8.14 5.93 -13.76
CA PHE A 2 8.23 6.12 -12.31
C PHE A 2 8.40 7.56 -11.85
N LEU A 3 9.20 8.36 -12.57
CA LEU A 3 9.41 9.77 -12.23
C LEU A 3 8.10 10.56 -12.27
N SER A 4 7.26 10.34 -13.30
CA SER A 4 5.94 10.97 -13.40
C SER A 4 5.00 10.53 -12.28
N ALA A 5 5.03 9.25 -11.88
CA ALA A 5 4.23 8.77 -10.74
C ALA A 5 4.66 9.42 -9.41
N ILE A 6 5.97 9.57 -9.19
CA ILE A 6 6.52 10.27 -8.01
C ILE A 6 6.11 11.74 -8.00
N VAL A 7 6.28 12.44 -9.13
CA VAL A 7 5.89 13.86 -9.26
C VAL A 7 4.40 14.02 -8.98
N LEU A 8 3.54 13.19 -9.58
CA LEU A 8 2.10 13.20 -9.33
C LEU A 8 1.78 12.92 -7.85
N ALA A 9 2.47 11.97 -7.22
CA ALA A 9 2.30 11.65 -5.80
C ALA A 9 2.66 12.83 -4.89
N LEU A 10 3.74 13.53 -5.20
CA LEU A 10 4.16 14.73 -4.45
C LEU A 10 3.13 15.86 -4.62
N LEU A 11 2.63 16.09 -5.84
CA LEU A 11 1.59 17.08 -6.12
C LEU A 11 0.29 16.78 -5.36
N VAL A 12 -0.23 15.55 -5.48
CA VAL A 12 -1.43 15.11 -4.78
C VAL A 12 -1.24 15.15 -3.27
N GLY A 13 -0.08 14.72 -2.78
CA GLY A 13 0.28 14.77 -1.36
C GLY A 13 0.30 16.20 -0.81
N ALA A 14 0.83 17.15 -1.57
CA ALA A 14 0.81 18.57 -1.21
C ALA A 14 -0.62 19.15 -1.22
N LEU A 15 -1.42 18.84 -2.25
CA LEU A 15 -2.83 19.26 -2.34
C LEU A 15 -3.68 18.67 -1.21
N ALA A 16 -3.38 17.46 -0.75
CA ALA A 16 -4.00 16.82 0.40
C ALA A 16 -3.57 17.42 1.76
N GLY A 17 -2.77 18.49 1.76
CA GLY A 17 -2.27 19.16 2.97
C GLY A 17 -1.07 18.48 3.62
N GLY A 18 -0.35 17.65 2.87
CA GLY A 18 0.89 17.02 3.29
C GLY A 18 2.13 17.89 3.07
N GLY A 19 3.21 17.57 3.77
CA GLY A 19 4.49 18.27 3.65
C GLY A 19 5.60 17.33 3.24
N VAL A 20 6.47 17.77 2.31
CA VAL A 20 7.67 17.03 1.87
C VAL A 20 8.62 16.68 3.04
N PRO A 21 8.85 17.54 4.05
CA PRO A 21 9.71 17.19 5.18
C PRO A 21 9.30 15.92 5.93
N ARG A 22 8.01 15.56 5.92
CA ARG A 22 7.51 14.33 6.55
C ARG A 22 7.97 13.04 5.86
N LEU A 23 8.37 13.12 4.59
CA LEU A 23 8.98 11.98 3.90
C LEU A 23 10.35 11.66 4.50
N ALA A 24 11.10 12.66 4.97
CA ALA A 24 12.40 12.46 5.60
C ALA A 24 12.29 11.81 6.99
N GLU A 25 11.13 11.91 7.65
CA GLU A 25 10.86 11.23 8.93
C GLU A 25 10.57 9.73 8.76
N LEU A 26 10.40 9.24 7.52
CA LEU A 26 10.24 7.81 7.25
C LEU A 26 11.53 7.06 7.57
N ARG A 27 11.49 6.30 8.66
CA ARG A 27 12.54 5.33 8.99
C ARG A 27 12.41 4.09 8.11
N LEU A 28 12.90 4.19 6.88
CA LEU A 28 13.02 3.06 5.98
C LEU A 28 14.23 2.21 6.38
N LYS A 29 14.03 0.91 6.50
CA LYS A 29 15.08 -0.05 6.81
C LYS A 29 15.87 -0.37 5.54
N TRP A 30 17.16 -0.67 5.73
CA TRP A 30 18.03 -1.26 4.71
C TRP A 30 18.07 -0.52 3.37
N LEU A 31 18.11 0.82 3.39
CA LEU A 31 18.25 1.62 2.16
C LEU A 31 19.46 1.22 1.30
N TRP A 32 20.51 0.65 1.92
CA TRP A 32 21.66 0.11 1.22
C TRP A 32 21.31 -1.04 0.25
N VAL A 33 20.21 -1.78 0.48
CA VAL A 33 19.75 -2.86 -0.42
C VAL A 33 19.34 -2.27 -1.78
N LEU A 34 18.71 -1.10 -1.78
CA LEU A 34 18.39 -0.39 -3.02
C LEU A 34 19.66 0.10 -3.75
N GLY A 35 20.69 0.51 -2.98
CA GLY A 35 21.99 0.84 -3.53
C GLY A 35 22.69 -0.36 -4.16
N LEU A 36 22.59 -1.54 -3.54
CA LEU A 36 23.13 -2.80 -4.06
C LEU A 36 22.39 -3.25 -5.34
N ALA A 37 21.06 -3.17 -5.33
CA ALA A 37 20.19 -3.39 -6.50
C ALA A 37 20.62 -2.50 -7.68
N LEU A 38 20.75 -1.19 -7.45
CA LEU A 38 21.24 -0.24 -8.45
C LEU A 38 22.67 -0.57 -8.93
N ALA A 39 23.57 -0.95 -8.02
CA ALA A 39 24.94 -1.31 -8.37
C ALA A 39 24.98 -2.56 -9.27
N LEU A 40 24.16 -3.58 -8.99
CA LEU A 40 24.02 -4.75 -9.86
C LEU A 40 23.49 -4.37 -11.25
N ARG A 41 22.50 -3.47 -11.32
CA ARG A 41 21.96 -2.96 -12.59
C ARG A 41 23.03 -2.26 -13.41
N VAL A 42 23.81 -1.39 -12.80
CA VAL A 42 24.91 -0.66 -13.45
C VAL A 42 26.04 -1.61 -13.87
N ALA A 43 26.39 -2.58 -13.02
CA ALA A 43 27.42 -3.58 -13.32
C ALA A 43 27.02 -4.47 -14.51
N ALA A 44 25.77 -4.90 -14.59
CA ALA A 44 25.25 -5.66 -15.73
C ALA A 44 25.33 -4.88 -17.05
N PHE A 45 24.99 -3.59 -17.01
CA PHE A 45 25.13 -2.69 -18.17
C PHE A 45 26.60 -2.51 -18.59
N ALA A 46 27.48 -2.23 -17.62
CA ALA A 46 28.92 -2.04 -17.87
C ALA A 46 29.60 -3.32 -18.41
N ALA A 47 29.26 -4.48 -17.86
CA ALA A 47 29.79 -5.77 -18.31
C ALA A 47 29.53 -6.02 -19.80
N ARG A 48 28.35 -5.63 -20.29
CA ARG A 48 28.00 -5.74 -21.71
C ARG A 48 28.69 -4.68 -22.56
N GLN A 49 28.84 -3.45 -22.07
CA GLN A 49 29.58 -2.41 -22.76
C GLN A 49 31.04 -2.79 -23.00
N TRP A 50 31.63 -3.58 -22.09
CA TRP A 50 33.00 -4.10 -22.20
C TRP A 50 33.09 -5.48 -22.89
N GLY A 51 31.96 -6.06 -23.32
CA GLY A 51 31.94 -7.36 -24.01
C GLY A 51 32.31 -8.57 -23.15
N ILE A 52 32.19 -8.45 -21.82
CA ILE A 52 32.48 -9.53 -20.84
C ILE A 52 31.18 -10.27 -20.46
N ASP A 53 30.03 -9.86 -21.02
CA ASP A 53 28.71 -10.40 -20.72
C ASP A 53 28.56 -11.89 -21.06
N GLN A 54 29.21 -12.37 -22.12
CA GLN A 54 29.12 -13.78 -22.55
C GLN A 54 29.65 -14.78 -21.50
N GLN A 55 30.50 -14.33 -20.57
CA GLN A 55 31.07 -15.15 -19.51
C GLN A 55 30.31 -15.02 -18.18
N LEU A 56 29.35 -14.08 -18.10
CA LEU A 56 28.63 -13.75 -16.88
C LEU A 56 27.16 -14.15 -16.98
N PRO A 57 26.57 -14.70 -15.90
CA PRO A 57 25.15 -15.01 -15.88
C PRO A 57 24.32 -13.72 -15.66
N ILE A 58 24.27 -12.84 -16.66
CA ILE A 58 23.59 -11.54 -16.58
C ILE A 58 22.13 -11.67 -16.17
N GLY A 59 21.43 -12.70 -16.69
CA GLY A 59 20.05 -12.98 -16.29
C GLY A 59 19.90 -13.20 -14.78
N ALA A 60 20.87 -13.85 -14.13
CA ALA A 60 20.86 -14.04 -12.69
C ALA A 60 21.05 -12.72 -11.92
N PHE A 61 21.81 -11.77 -12.45
CA PHE A 61 21.94 -10.44 -11.86
C PHE A 61 20.63 -9.66 -11.92
N PHE A 62 19.87 -9.78 -13.01
CA PHE A 62 18.55 -9.17 -13.11
C PHE A 62 17.54 -9.81 -12.16
N VAL A 63 17.52 -11.14 -12.04
CA VAL A 63 16.70 -11.81 -11.02
C VAL A 63 17.07 -11.32 -9.62
N LEU A 64 18.37 -11.27 -9.31
CA LEU A 64 18.86 -10.83 -8.00
C LEU A 64 18.47 -9.38 -7.69
N ASP A 65 18.59 -8.47 -8.66
CA ASP A 65 18.18 -7.08 -8.53
C ASP A 65 16.69 -6.96 -8.12
N TYR A 66 15.81 -7.64 -8.85
CA TYR A 66 14.38 -7.68 -8.53
C TYR A 66 14.09 -8.30 -7.15
N LEU A 67 14.79 -9.38 -6.79
CA LEU A 67 14.66 -9.99 -5.46
C LEU A 67 15.13 -9.06 -4.33
N LEU A 68 16.20 -8.30 -4.54
CA LEU A 68 16.67 -7.31 -3.55
C LEU A 68 15.63 -6.22 -3.33
N ILE A 69 15.04 -5.68 -4.40
CA ILE A 69 13.97 -4.70 -4.31
C ILE A 69 12.76 -5.30 -3.59
N PHE A 70 12.38 -6.54 -3.92
CA PHE A 70 11.30 -7.25 -3.23
C PHE A 70 11.57 -7.42 -1.73
N VAL A 71 12.76 -7.87 -1.35
CA VAL A 71 13.18 -8.02 0.06
C VAL A 71 13.17 -6.68 0.78
N TRP A 72 13.60 -5.61 0.11
CA TRP A 72 13.54 -4.26 0.68
C TRP A 72 12.09 -3.80 0.93
N LEU A 73 11.20 -3.99 -0.05
CA LEU A 73 9.78 -3.69 0.12
C LEU A 73 9.16 -4.53 1.25
N TRP A 74 9.53 -5.81 1.33
CA TRP A 74 9.11 -6.73 2.40
C TRP A 74 9.60 -6.30 3.79
N GLY A 75 10.85 -5.87 3.91
CA GLY A 75 11.40 -5.33 5.17
C GLY A 75 10.67 -4.06 5.63
N ASN A 76 10.06 -3.33 4.70
CA ASN A 76 9.33 -2.08 4.93
C ASN A 76 7.80 -2.22 4.79
N TRP A 77 7.28 -3.45 4.76
CA TRP A 77 5.87 -3.80 4.46
C TRP A 77 4.81 -3.17 5.38
N ARG A 78 5.22 -2.58 6.50
CA ARG A 78 4.31 -1.83 7.40
C ARG A 78 3.94 -0.45 6.87
N VAL A 79 4.70 0.09 5.92
CA VAL A 79 4.37 1.39 5.30
C VAL A 79 3.21 1.17 4.32
N PRO A 80 2.08 1.88 4.47
CA PRO A 80 0.96 1.77 3.55
C PRO A 80 1.40 2.07 2.11
N GLY A 81 0.95 1.26 1.16
CA GLY A 81 1.30 1.38 -0.26
C GLY A 81 2.48 0.49 -0.68
N LEU A 82 3.45 0.23 0.21
CA LEU A 82 4.57 -0.66 -0.13
C LEU A 82 4.13 -2.11 -0.34
N GLN A 83 2.98 -2.52 0.20
CA GLN A 83 2.41 -3.85 -0.07
C GLN A 83 2.00 -4.00 -1.54
N VAL A 84 1.34 -2.98 -2.11
CA VAL A 84 0.97 -2.95 -3.54
C VAL A 84 2.24 -2.95 -4.39
N ALA A 85 3.22 -2.15 -3.99
CA ALA A 85 4.49 -2.06 -4.71
C ALA A 85 5.22 -3.41 -4.76
N ALA A 86 5.20 -4.15 -3.64
CA ALA A 86 5.84 -5.44 -3.57
C ALA A 86 5.09 -6.53 -4.35
N VAL A 87 3.76 -6.46 -4.41
CA VAL A 87 2.99 -7.31 -5.33
C VAL A 87 3.42 -7.03 -6.77
N GLY A 88 3.52 -5.75 -7.16
CA GLY A 88 3.96 -5.35 -8.49
C GLY A 88 5.36 -5.87 -8.84
N ILE A 89 6.34 -5.64 -7.97
CA ILE A 89 7.70 -6.19 -8.13
C ILE A 89 7.67 -7.72 -8.15
N GLY A 90 6.86 -8.37 -7.32
CA GLY A 90 6.72 -9.83 -7.30
C GLY A 90 6.24 -10.39 -8.63
N LEU A 91 5.24 -9.76 -9.27
CA LEU A 91 4.77 -10.16 -10.60
C LEU A 91 5.88 -10.04 -11.65
N ASN A 92 6.60 -8.91 -11.68
CA ASN A 92 7.71 -8.73 -12.62
C ASN A 92 8.85 -9.71 -12.35
N THR A 93 9.12 -10.00 -11.08
CA THR A 93 10.12 -11.00 -10.68
C THR A 93 9.78 -12.38 -11.25
N LEU A 94 8.50 -12.78 -11.21
CA LEU A 94 8.04 -14.03 -11.82
C LEU A 94 8.25 -14.03 -13.34
N ALA A 95 7.92 -12.93 -14.03
CA ALA A 95 8.16 -12.80 -15.46
C ALA A 95 9.64 -12.98 -15.81
N VAL A 96 10.52 -12.32 -15.06
CA VAL A 96 11.97 -12.37 -15.25
C VAL A 96 12.51 -13.78 -14.97
N ILE A 97 12.06 -14.45 -13.91
CA ILE A 97 12.47 -15.82 -13.58
C ILE A 97 12.05 -16.81 -14.69
N PHE A 98 10.81 -16.73 -15.18
CA PHE A 98 10.31 -17.64 -16.22
C PHE A 98 11.06 -17.54 -17.55
N ASN A 99 11.75 -16.42 -17.79
CA ASN A 99 12.49 -16.16 -19.03
C ASN A 99 14.00 -16.06 -18.82
N GLY A 100 14.54 -16.75 -17.80
CA GLY A 100 15.99 -16.87 -17.61
C GLY A 100 16.67 -15.55 -17.24
N GLY A 101 15.94 -14.62 -16.65
CA GLY A 101 16.45 -13.33 -16.19
C GLY A 101 16.20 -12.16 -17.14
N GLN A 102 15.43 -12.34 -18.21
CA GLN A 102 15.05 -11.26 -19.12
C GLN A 102 13.55 -10.98 -19.04
N MET A 103 13.16 -9.75 -19.32
CA MET A 103 11.78 -9.31 -19.31
C MET A 103 11.16 -9.46 -20.70
N PRO A 104 10.07 -10.25 -20.85
CA PRO A 104 9.42 -10.43 -22.14
C PRO A 104 8.59 -9.20 -22.48
N VAL A 105 8.80 -8.67 -23.69
CA VAL A 105 8.00 -7.59 -24.27
C VAL A 105 7.11 -8.15 -25.36
N TRP A 106 5.79 -7.99 -25.22
CA TRP A 106 4.86 -8.48 -26.22
C TRP A 106 4.88 -7.60 -27.46
N THR A 107 5.19 -8.19 -28.62
CA THR A 107 5.30 -7.46 -29.89
C THR A 107 4.01 -6.72 -30.28
N GLY A 108 2.84 -7.28 -29.96
CA GLY A 108 1.55 -6.63 -30.20
C GLY A 108 1.37 -5.33 -29.41
N ALA A 109 1.81 -5.30 -28.14
CA ALA A 109 1.77 -4.09 -27.33
C ALA A 109 2.78 -3.04 -27.81
N LEU A 110 3.96 -3.47 -28.25
CA LEU A 110 4.97 -2.57 -28.81
C LEU A 110 4.44 -1.83 -30.04
N HIS A 111 3.83 -2.56 -30.98
CA HIS A 111 3.21 -1.96 -32.15
C HIS A 111 2.02 -1.06 -31.78
N ALA A 112 1.19 -1.46 -30.81
CA ALA A 112 0.08 -0.64 -30.33
C ALA A 112 0.53 0.65 -29.63
N ALA A 113 1.72 0.66 -29.00
CA ALA A 113 2.34 1.86 -28.44
C ALA A 113 2.93 2.79 -29.53
N GLY A 114 2.96 2.35 -30.79
CA GLY A 114 3.58 3.08 -31.89
C GLY A 114 5.11 3.00 -31.88
N LEU A 115 5.65 1.89 -31.36
CA LEU A 115 7.07 1.54 -31.31
C LEU A 115 7.37 0.31 -32.19
N GLY A 116 8.61 0.21 -32.65
CA GLY A 116 9.12 -0.92 -33.44
C GLY A 116 10.22 -1.69 -32.70
N PRO A 117 10.62 -2.88 -33.21
CA PRO A 117 11.70 -3.69 -32.64
C PRO A 117 13.03 -2.96 -32.45
N ALA A 118 13.34 -2.00 -33.33
CA ALA A 118 14.55 -1.19 -33.24
C ALA A 118 14.55 -0.21 -32.05
N ASP A 119 13.37 0.17 -31.55
CA ASP A 119 13.21 1.12 -30.45
C ASP A 119 13.51 0.49 -29.07
N LEU A 120 13.49 -0.84 -28.96
CA LEU A 120 13.99 -1.53 -27.75
C LEU A 120 15.51 -1.36 -27.56
N GLY A 121 16.23 -0.96 -28.61
CA GLY A 121 17.68 -0.84 -28.59
C GLY A 121 18.39 -2.15 -28.26
N ASN A 122 19.68 -2.06 -27.94
CA ASN A 122 20.48 -3.20 -27.45
C ASN A 122 20.30 -3.39 -25.94
N ASP A 123 19.08 -3.28 -25.41
CA ASP A 123 18.81 -3.46 -23.99
C ASP A 123 19.04 -4.93 -23.59
N PRO A 124 19.99 -5.24 -22.70
CA PRO A 124 20.23 -6.60 -22.23
C PRO A 124 19.06 -7.20 -21.43
N PHE A 125 18.18 -6.36 -20.89
CA PHE A 125 17.12 -6.78 -20.00
C PHE A 125 15.84 -7.18 -20.73
N HIS A 126 15.50 -6.54 -21.85
CA HIS A 126 14.26 -6.80 -22.58
C HIS A 126 14.51 -7.70 -23.79
N PHE A 127 13.58 -8.63 -24.05
CA PHE A 127 13.56 -9.38 -25.31
C PHE A 127 12.15 -9.38 -25.90
N LEU A 128 12.08 -9.45 -27.23
CA LEU A 128 10.81 -9.49 -27.94
C LEU A 128 10.21 -10.89 -27.89
N MET A 129 9.00 -10.97 -27.34
CA MET A 129 8.21 -12.19 -27.31
C MET A 129 7.14 -12.13 -28.40
N SER A 130 7.33 -12.97 -29.42
CA SER A 130 6.26 -13.33 -30.37
C SER A 130 5.79 -14.75 -30.03
N THR A 131 4.48 -14.93 -29.86
CA THR A 131 3.89 -16.21 -29.49
C THR A 131 2.86 -16.62 -30.54
N ALA A 132 2.99 -17.82 -31.08
CA ALA A 132 2.03 -18.40 -32.02
C ALA A 132 0.71 -18.82 -31.34
N SER A 133 0.74 -19.05 -30.02
CA SER A 133 -0.42 -19.49 -29.23
C SER A 133 -0.53 -18.73 -27.90
N VAL A 134 -1.75 -18.60 -27.38
CA VAL A 134 -2.01 -18.02 -26.04
C VAL A 134 -1.41 -18.89 -24.93
N ALA A 135 -1.36 -20.21 -25.13
CA ALA A 135 -0.74 -21.12 -24.17
C ALA A 135 0.76 -20.87 -24.02
N ASP A 136 1.49 -20.63 -25.11
CA ASP A 136 2.91 -20.25 -25.05
C ASP A 136 3.10 -18.89 -24.39
N PHE A 137 2.22 -17.94 -24.68
CA PHE A 137 2.24 -16.62 -24.05
C PHE A 137 2.14 -16.73 -22.53
N VAL A 138 1.17 -17.50 -22.01
CA VAL A 138 0.99 -17.69 -20.57
C VAL A 138 2.16 -18.45 -19.94
N ARG A 139 2.65 -19.52 -20.59
CA ARG A 139 3.77 -20.33 -20.07
C ARG A 139 5.06 -19.52 -19.90
N ARG A 140 5.31 -18.57 -20.80
CA ARG A 140 6.45 -17.65 -20.72
C ARG A 140 6.22 -16.46 -19.77
N GLY A 141 5.17 -16.49 -18.95
CA GLY A 141 4.85 -15.40 -18.05
C GLY A 141 4.43 -14.12 -18.77
N GLY A 142 3.91 -14.23 -19.99
CA GLY A 142 3.55 -13.07 -20.82
C GLY A 142 2.64 -12.09 -20.11
N ILE A 143 1.65 -12.58 -19.34
CA ILE A 143 0.74 -11.73 -18.56
C ILE A 143 1.43 -10.84 -17.52
N PHE A 144 2.66 -11.19 -17.12
CA PHE A 144 3.46 -10.47 -16.15
C PHE A 144 4.57 -9.64 -16.80
N GLY A 145 4.78 -9.81 -18.11
CA GLY A 145 5.72 -9.00 -18.90
C GLY A 145 5.12 -7.68 -19.35
N ASP A 146 5.78 -7.05 -20.32
CA ASP A 146 5.35 -5.77 -20.89
C ASP A 146 4.26 -6.01 -21.94
N VAL A 147 3.02 -5.79 -21.50
CA VAL A 147 1.80 -6.09 -22.26
C VAL A 147 0.89 -4.86 -22.40
N VAL A 148 1.04 -3.84 -21.55
CA VAL A 148 0.17 -2.67 -21.56
C VAL A 148 0.78 -1.59 -22.45
N PRO A 149 0.21 -1.33 -23.65
CA PRO A 149 0.69 -0.23 -24.49
C PRO A 149 0.31 1.11 -23.86
N PHE A 150 1.25 2.05 -23.86
CA PHE A 150 1.00 3.43 -23.44
C PHE A 150 1.22 4.39 -24.61
N PRO A 151 0.24 4.58 -25.51
CA PRO A 151 0.38 5.34 -26.75
C PRO A 151 0.22 6.85 -26.54
N VAL A 152 0.83 7.43 -25.50
CA VAL A 152 0.75 8.87 -25.24
C VAL A 152 1.86 9.59 -26.01
N PRO A 153 1.57 10.68 -26.74
CA PRO A 153 2.58 11.48 -27.41
C PRO A 153 3.73 11.86 -26.46
N TYR A 154 4.98 11.72 -26.93
CA TYR A 154 6.22 11.96 -26.17
C TYR A 154 6.50 11.02 -24.97
N LEU A 155 5.58 10.11 -24.64
CA LEU A 155 5.70 9.16 -23.54
C LEU A 155 5.38 7.73 -23.99
N ARG A 156 5.62 7.39 -25.27
CA ARG A 156 5.33 6.06 -25.81
C ARG A 156 6.16 5.00 -25.08
N ASP A 157 5.49 4.05 -24.48
CA ASP A 157 6.13 3.00 -23.69
C ASP A 157 5.26 1.72 -23.69
N VAL A 158 5.86 0.60 -23.32
CA VAL A 158 5.13 -0.64 -23.01
C VAL A 158 5.43 -1.00 -21.57
N VAL A 159 4.38 -1.25 -20.81
CA VAL A 159 4.48 -1.33 -19.36
C VAL A 159 3.91 -2.67 -18.89
N SER A 160 4.53 -3.26 -17.89
CA SER A 160 4.00 -4.45 -17.24
C SER A 160 2.87 -4.10 -16.27
N ILE A 161 2.02 -5.08 -15.99
CA ILE A 161 1.01 -4.94 -14.91
C ILE A 161 1.70 -4.68 -13.56
N GLY A 162 2.87 -5.29 -13.34
CA GLY A 162 3.63 -5.09 -12.12
C GLY A 162 4.20 -3.68 -11.99
N ASP A 163 4.60 -3.01 -13.07
CA ASP A 163 5.07 -1.62 -13.04
C ASP A 163 3.94 -0.65 -12.69
N VAL A 164 2.72 -0.90 -13.19
CA VAL A 164 1.53 -0.12 -12.82
C VAL A 164 1.25 -0.25 -11.32
N LEU A 165 1.29 -1.47 -10.79
CA LEU A 165 1.11 -1.73 -9.36
C LEU A 165 2.25 -1.13 -8.53
N LEU A 166 3.50 -1.22 -8.99
CA LEU A 166 4.66 -0.59 -8.37
C LEU A 166 4.50 0.92 -8.28
N GLY A 167 4.14 1.57 -9.39
CA GLY A 167 3.87 2.99 -9.47
C GLY A 167 2.73 3.42 -8.54
N LEU A 168 1.62 2.68 -8.52
CA LEU A 168 0.48 2.95 -7.65
C LEU A 168 0.84 2.76 -6.16
N GLY A 169 1.63 1.74 -5.83
CA GLY A 169 2.09 1.47 -4.48
C GLY A 169 3.03 2.55 -3.96
N ILE A 170 4.00 2.98 -4.78
CA ILE A 170 4.89 4.11 -4.47
C ILE A 170 4.09 5.40 -4.31
N PHE A 171 3.16 5.68 -5.23
CA PHE A 171 2.26 6.84 -5.16
C PHE A 171 1.51 6.86 -3.83
N TRP A 172 0.89 5.74 -3.45
CA TRP A 172 0.16 5.62 -2.19
C TRP A 172 1.10 5.77 -0.99
N ALA A 173 2.30 5.19 -1.02
CA ALA A 173 3.29 5.32 0.05
C ALA A 173 3.72 6.78 0.28
N ILE A 174 3.92 7.54 -0.80
CA ILE A 174 4.27 8.97 -0.73
C ILE A 174 3.10 9.77 -0.15
N VAL A 175 1.91 9.66 -0.74
CA VAL A 175 0.73 10.43 -0.32
C VAL A 175 0.35 10.13 1.14
N SER A 176 0.35 8.84 1.52
CA SER A 176 0.04 8.40 2.88
C SER A 176 1.06 8.86 3.93
N SER A 177 2.31 9.09 3.50
CA SER A 177 3.39 9.54 4.37
C SER A 177 3.43 11.06 4.50
N MET A 178 3.22 11.80 3.42
CA MET A 178 3.12 13.26 3.45
C MET A 178 1.94 13.74 4.31
N THR A 179 0.84 12.98 4.34
CA THR A 179 -0.40 13.37 5.03
C THR A 179 -0.53 12.84 6.46
N ARG A 180 0.55 12.30 7.05
CA ARG A 180 0.54 11.88 8.45
C ARG A 180 0.25 13.08 9.37
N PRO A 181 -0.72 12.98 10.32
CA PRO A 181 -0.86 13.95 11.38
C PRO A 181 0.45 13.94 12.13
N ASN A 182 0.87 15.11 12.57
CA ASN A 182 2.01 15.22 13.46
C ASN A 182 1.78 14.20 14.58
N ALA A 183 2.82 13.43 14.95
CA ALA A 183 2.81 12.87 16.30
C ALA A 183 2.47 14.04 17.23
N PRO A 184 1.59 13.87 18.22
CA PRO A 184 1.40 14.94 19.20
C PRO A 184 2.81 15.31 19.60
N VAL A 185 3.20 16.56 19.32
CA VAL A 185 4.34 17.16 19.99
C VAL A 185 4.03 16.80 21.43
N ARG A 186 4.85 15.95 22.05
CA ARG A 186 4.80 15.79 23.49
C ARG A 186 4.87 17.23 23.91
N ALA A 187 3.74 17.82 24.26
CA ALA A 187 3.72 19.06 24.96
C ALA A 187 4.48 18.60 26.18
N THR A 188 5.78 18.90 26.20
CA THR A 188 6.48 19.18 27.40
C THR A 188 5.59 20.23 28.01
N VAL A 189 4.58 19.78 28.75
CA VAL A 189 4.14 20.46 29.94
C VAL A 189 5.48 20.67 30.61
N ALA A 190 6.02 21.86 30.43
CA ALA A 190 7.01 22.37 31.33
C ALA A 190 6.25 22.35 32.65
N ILE A 191 6.33 21.22 33.34
CA ILE A 191 6.09 21.16 34.77
C ILE A 191 7.15 22.12 35.23
N ALA A 192 6.76 23.38 35.43
CA ALA A 192 7.61 24.38 36.02
C ALA A 192 8.11 23.71 37.29
N SER A 193 9.38 23.31 37.28
CA SER A 193 10.07 22.87 38.47
C SER A 193 10.19 24.12 39.32
N ASN A 194 9.11 24.46 39.99
CA ASN A 194 9.15 25.40 41.08
C ASN A 194 9.85 24.60 42.18
N PRO A 195 11.11 24.91 42.53
CA PRO A 195 11.73 24.23 43.67
C PRO A 195 10.86 24.60 44.87
N LEU A 196 10.16 23.60 45.39
CA LEU A 196 9.39 23.71 46.63
C LEU A 196 10.31 24.29 47.69
N ARG A 197 10.14 25.58 48.01
CA ARG A 197 10.65 26.11 49.27
C ARG A 197 9.81 25.47 50.36
N PRO A 198 10.41 24.78 51.35
CA PRO A 198 9.66 24.16 52.41
C PRO A 198 9.13 25.26 53.34
N THR A 199 7.88 25.66 53.16
CA THR A 199 7.14 26.35 54.22
C THR A 199 6.52 25.29 55.11
N THR A 200 7.12 25.12 56.29
CA THR A 200 6.57 24.56 57.54
C THR A 200 5.70 23.31 57.45
N ALA A 201 6.22 22.26 58.10
CA ALA A 201 5.64 20.95 58.38
C ALA A 201 4.11 20.83 58.27
N GLY A 202 3.70 19.92 57.37
CA GLY A 202 2.43 19.21 57.48
C GLY A 202 1.45 19.42 56.34
N GLU A 203 1.80 19.04 55.10
CA GLU A 203 0.80 18.59 54.11
C GLU A 203 1.51 18.05 52.85
N PHE A 204 1.32 16.75 52.56
CA PHE A 204 1.72 16.14 51.30
C PHE A 204 0.58 16.33 50.28
N GLN A 205 0.77 17.16 49.26
CA GLN A 205 -0.11 17.16 48.09
C GLN A 205 0.35 16.11 47.08
N THR A 206 -0.39 15.00 46.99
CA THR A 206 -0.27 14.06 45.88
C THR A 206 -0.92 14.67 44.63
N GLY A 207 -0.12 14.82 43.57
CA GLY A 207 -0.56 15.42 42.33
C GLY A 207 -1.51 14.52 41.55
N VAL A 208 -2.83 14.69 41.75
CA VAL A 208 -3.88 14.56 40.72
C VAL A 208 -5.05 15.44 41.17
N ALA A 209 -5.18 16.65 40.62
CA ALA A 209 -6.36 17.49 40.84
C ALA A 209 -7.50 17.03 39.91
N TYR A 210 -8.33 16.10 40.39
CA TYR A 210 -9.68 15.95 39.84
C TYR A 210 -10.53 17.14 40.31
N ALA A 211 -11.23 17.74 39.36
CA ALA A 211 -12.08 18.90 39.57
C ALA A 211 -13.18 18.64 40.62
N GLY A 212 -13.29 19.60 41.55
CA GLY A 212 -14.58 20.17 41.96
C GLY A 212 -15.46 19.34 42.88
N ALA A 213 -15.15 19.36 44.18
CA ALA A 213 -16.17 19.18 45.21
C ALA A 213 -17.21 20.33 45.10
N PHE A 214 -18.47 19.98 44.86
CA PHE A 214 -19.59 20.88 45.03
C PHE A 214 -19.76 21.15 46.53
N ALA A 215 -19.36 22.32 47.01
CA ALA A 215 -19.66 22.77 48.37
C ALA A 215 -21.00 23.53 48.34
N PRO A 216 -22.04 23.10 49.07
CA PRO A 216 -23.28 23.87 49.16
C PRO A 216 -23.02 25.23 49.85
N PRO A 217 -23.69 26.30 49.43
CA PRO A 217 -23.47 27.63 50.00
C PRO A 217 -23.94 27.68 51.46
N GLN A 218 -23.07 28.16 52.35
CA GLN A 218 -23.41 28.45 53.74
C GLN A 218 -24.04 29.85 53.80
N PHE A 219 -25.29 29.94 54.25
CA PHE A 219 -25.96 31.21 54.51
C PHE A 219 -25.58 31.72 55.90
N ALA A 220 -24.82 32.80 55.97
CA ALA A 220 -24.62 33.55 57.21
C ALA A 220 -25.85 34.43 57.50
N PRO A 221 -26.31 34.55 58.76
CA PRO A 221 -27.42 35.43 59.10
C PRO A 221 -27.04 36.90 58.85
N ALA A 222 -27.96 37.66 58.27
CA ALA A 222 -27.76 39.07 57.94
C ALA A 222 -27.56 39.91 59.21
N GLY A 223 -26.36 40.48 59.37
CA GLY A 223 -26.08 41.51 60.36
C GLY A 223 -26.80 42.83 60.02
N PRO A 224 -26.94 43.77 60.98
CA PRO A 224 -27.66 45.01 60.76
C PRO A 224 -27.01 45.86 59.67
N MET A 225 -27.86 46.41 58.80
CA MET A 225 -27.49 47.12 57.58
C MET A 225 -26.79 48.45 57.91
N GLY A 226 -25.45 48.44 57.94
CA GLY A 226 -24.64 49.66 57.96
C GLY A 226 -24.57 50.27 56.56
N THR A 227 -24.74 51.59 56.46
CA THR A 227 -24.54 52.35 55.22
C THR A 227 -23.11 52.17 54.69
N PRO A 228 -22.90 51.73 53.43
CA PRO A 228 -21.55 51.57 52.90
C PRO A 228 -20.93 52.95 52.62
N PRO A 229 -19.64 53.17 52.97
CA PRO A 229 -18.95 54.39 52.56
C PRO A 229 -18.72 54.40 51.04
N LEU A 230 -18.79 55.58 50.42
CA LEU A 230 -18.44 55.77 49.01
C LEU A 230 -17.00 55.29 48.77
N ALA A 231 -16.83 54.24 47.97
CA ALA A 231 -15.53 53.74 47.57
C ALA A 231 -14.87 54.70 46.58
N ALA A 232 -13.63 55.10 46.90
CA ALA A 232 -12.71 55.82 46.00
C ALA A 232 -12.46 55.02 44.71
N PRO A 233 -12.08 55.66 43.58
CA PRO A 233 -11.97 54.98 42.29
C PRO A 233 -10.87 53.91 42.36
N ALA A 234 -11.28 52.66 42.14
CA ALA A 234 -10.35 51.55 42.02
C ALA A 234 -9.45 51.78 40.81
N GLY A 235 -8.15 51.91 41.06
CA GLY A 235 -7.13 51.92 40.02
C GLY A 235 -7.14 50.63 39.20
N ASP A 236 -6.53 50.71 38.02
CA ASP A 236 -6.39 49.71 36.95
C ASP A 236 -6.08 48.28 37.43
N ALA A 237 -7.06 47.62 38.04
CA ALA A 237 -7.08 46.18 38.20
C ALA A 237 -7.48 45.61 36.85
N GLY A 238 -6.46 45.40 35.99
CA GLY A 238 -6.60 44.72 34.72
C GLY A 238 -7.39 43.43 34.92
N VAL A 239 -8.65 43.44 34.48
CA VAL A 239 -9.48 42.25 34.42
C VAL A 239 -8.81 41.34 33.40
N ALA A 240 -8.03 40.37 33.91
CA ALA A 240 -7.49 39.30 33.10
C ALA A 240 -8.67 38.46 32.60
N ILE A 241 -9.20 38.82 31.44
CA ILE A 241 -10.13 37.96 30.71
C ILE A 241 -9.37 36.66 30.46
N PRO A 242 -9.80 35.51 31.02
CA PRO A 242 -9.16 34.25 30.73
C PRO A 242 -9.20 34.07 29.21
N ALA A 243 -8.01 33.92 28.61
CA ALA A 243 -7.89 33.67 27.18
C ALA A 243 -8.85 32.53 26.83
N ARG A 244 -9.82 32.79 25.94
CA ARG A 244 -10.75 31.76 25.47
C ARG A 244 -9.91 30.52 25.14
N PRO A 245 -10.24 29.32 25.65
CA PRO A 245 -9.55 28.10 25.26
C PRO A 245 -9.52 28.10 23.75
N GLY A 246 -8.30 28.15 23.20
CA GLY A 246 -8.08 28.48 21.80
C GLY A 246 -9.05 27.69 20.94
N ALA A 247 -9.89 28.41 20.18
CA ALA A 247 -10.81 27.79 19.24
C ALA A 247 -10.05 26.67 18.55
N PRO A 248 -10.56 25.41 18.53
CA PRO A 248 -9.80 24.27 18.05
C PRO A 248 -9.21 24.70 16.72
N ARG A 249 -7.87 24.85 16.70
CA ARG A 249 -7.11 25.14 15.50
C ARG A 249 -7.71 24.19 14.49
N ARG A 250 -8.28 24.70 13.39
CA ARG A 250 -8.92 23.88 12.34
C ARG A 250 -7.88 22.86 11.87
N GLU A 251 -7.71 21.77 12.60
CA GLU A 251 -7.10 20.55 12.14
C GLU A 251 -8.05 20.20 11.02
N ARG A 252 -7.64 20.51 9.79
CA ARG A 252 -8.34 20.09 8.58
C ARG A 252 -8.73 18.64 8.82
N ALA A 253 -10.01 18.40 9.07
CA ALA A 253 -10.51 17.09 9.43
C ALA A 253 -10.09 16.18 8.29
N GLN A 254 -9.09 15.32 8.54
CA GLN A 254 -8.52 14.49 7.50
C GLN A 254 -9.64 13.63 6.93
N SER A 255 -9.73 13.55 5.60
CA SER A 255 -10.74 12.73 4.92
C SER A 255 -10.79 11.33 5.54
N PRO A 256 -11.98 10.81 5.93
CA PRO A 256 -12.13 9.47 6.50
C PRO A 256 -11.47 8.37 5.65
N TYR A 257 -11.53 8.50 4.32
CA TYR A 257 -10.90 7.58 3.37
C TYR A 257 -9.37 7.58 3.49
N LEU A 258 -8.76 8.75 3.66
CA LEU A 258 -7.31 8.87 3.82
C LEU A 258 -6.83 8.24 5.14
N ARG A 259 -7.64 8.33 6.20
CA ARG A 259 -7.36 7.66 7.47
C ARG A 259 -7.42 6.14 7.33
N LEU A 260 -8.42 5.62 6.62
CA LEU A 260 -8.59 4.19 6.40
C LEU A 260 -7.48 3.62 5.51
N ALA A 261 -7.15 4.32 4.41
CA ALA A 261 -6.06 3.96 3.49
C ALA A 261 -4.66 4.03 4.14
N ARG A 262 -4.53 4.62 5.33
CA ARG A 262 -3.28 4.66 6.10
C ARG A 262 -3.17 3.56 7.14
N ASN A 263 -4.26 2.85 7.42
CA ASN A 263 -4.24 1.71 8.31
C ASN A 263 -3.62 0.52 7.58
N ALA A 264 -2.43 0.08 8.02
CA ALA A 264 -1.71 -1.02 7.39
C ALA A 264 -2.54 -2.32 7.32
N ASN A 265 -3.35 -2.62 8.33
CA ASN A 265 -4.20 -3.83 8.32
C ASN A 265 -5.30 -3.73 7.25
N PHE A 266 -5.88 -2.55 7.10
CA PHE A 266 -6.87 -2.32 6.04
C PHE A 266 -6.21 -2.38 4.66
N SER A 267 -5.06 -1.74 4.48
CA SER A 267 -4.30 -1.82 3.23
C SER A 267 -3.96 -3.27 2.88
N LEU A 268 -3.52 -4.08 3.85
CA LEU A 268 -3.24 -5.51 3.64
C LEU A 268 -4.47 -6.28 3.14
N LEU A 269 -5.61 -6.10 3.80
CA LEU A 269 -6.85 -6.75 3.42
C LEU A 269 -7.31 -6.30 2.03
N TRP A 270 -7.25 -4.99 1.75
CA TRP A 270 -7.67 -4.43 0.48
C TRP A 270 -6.80 -4.90 -0.68
N VAL A 271 -5.48 -4.93 -0.50
CA VAL A 271 -4.54 -5.43 -1.51
C VAL A 271 -4.69 -6.94 -1.71
N GLY A 272 -4.79 -7.71 -0.62
CA GLY A 272 -5.03 -9.15 -0.71
C GLY A 272 -6.31 -9.48 -1.47
N GLN A 273 -7.39 -8.73 -1.21
CA GLN A 273 -8.66 -8.90 -1.90
C GLN A 273 -8.58 -8.50 -3.37
N LEU A 274 -7.90 -7.40 -3.70
CA LEU A 274 -7.72 -6.96 -5.07
C LEU A 274 -6.92 -7.99 -5.89
N VAL A 275 -5.82 -8.50 -5.32
CA VAL A 275 -5.01 -9.55 -5.95
C VAL A 275 -5.82 -10.83 -6.14
N SER A 276 -6.60 -11.23 -5.13
CA SER A 276 -7.45 -12.43 -5.21
C SER A 276 -8.51 -12.30 -6.29
N LEU A 277 -9.24 -11.17 -6.33
CA LEU A 277 -10.26 -10.92 -7.35
C LEU A 277 -9.67 -10.87 -8.76
N PHE A 278 -8.50 -10.26 -8.92
CA PHE A 278 -7.80 -10.25 -10.20
C PHE A 278 -7.40 -11.67 -10.62
N GLY A 279 -6.81 -12.44 -9.70
CA GLY A 279 -6.45 -13.84 -9.92
C GLY A 279 -7.66 -14.70 -10.33
N ASP A 280 -8.81 -14.52 -9.67
CA ASP A 280 -10.05 -15.22 -10.01
C ASP A 280 -10.51 -14.92 -11.44
N ARG A 281 -10.34 -13.68 -11.93
CA ARG A 281 -10.65 -13.33 -13.33
C ARG A 281 -9.68 -13.95 -14.32
N VAL A 282 -8.38 -13.93 -14.02
CA VAL A 282 -7.37 -14.60 -14.85
C VAL A 282 -7.65 -16.11 -14.90
N HIS A 283 -7.94 -16.73 -13.77
CA HIS A 283 -8.29 -18.15 -13.68
C HIS A 283 -9.55 -18.47 -14.49
N GLN A 284 -10.59 -17.65 -14.38
CA GLN A 284 -11.84 -17.83 -15.12
C GLN A 284 -11.62 -17.77 -16.65
N VAL A 285 -10.81 -16.81 -17.12
CA VAL A 285 -10.44 -16.72 -18.54
C VAL A 285 -9.62 -17.93 -18.98
N ALA A 286 -8.61 -18.32 -18.18
CA ALA A 286 -7.76 -19.47 -18.48
C ALA A 286 -8.58 -20.77 -18.58
N LEU A 287 -9.50 -20.99 -17.64
CA LEU A 287 -10.38 -22.16 -17.64
C LEU A 287 -11.30 -22.19 -18.87
N ALA A 288 -11.83 -21.03 -19.28
CA ALA A 288 -12.65 -20.92 -20.48
C ALA A 288 -11.86 -21.33 -21.74
N PHE A 289 -10.62 -20.84 -21.90
CA PHE A 289 -9.76 -21.23 -23.02
C PHE A 289 -9.38 -22.72 -22.97
N LEU A 290 -9.07 -23.25 -21.78
CA LEU A 290 -8.71 -24.66 -21.61
C LEU A 290 -9.85 -25.60 -22.06
N VAL A 291 -11.08 -25.30 -21.65
CA VAL A 291 -12.26 -26.10 -22.02
C VAL A 291 -12.65 -25.87 -23.48
N ALA A 292 -12.60 -24.62 -23.96
CA ALA A 292 -12.92 -24.30 -25.35
C ALA A 292 -11.99 -25.01 -26.34
N ALA A 293 -10.72 -25.25 -25.98
CA ALA A 293 -9.78 -25.99 -26.79
C ALA A 293 -10.21 -27.44 -27.07
N ARG A 294 -11.14 -28.01 -26.30
CA ARG A 294 -11.73 -29.35 -26.54
C ARG A 294 -12.79 -29.35 -27.64
N GLY A 295 -13.24 -28.18 -28.10
CA GLY A 295 -14.12 -28.04 -29.27
C GLY A 295 -15.63 -28.15 -29.00
N ASN A 296 -16.06 -28.39 -27.75
CA ASN A 296 -17.47 -28.51 -27.39
C ASN A 296 -18.00 -27.26 -26.63
N PRO A 297 -18.86 -26.43 -27.25
CA PRO A 297 -19.39 -25.22 -26.61
C PRO A 297 -20.23 -25.49 -25.35
N LEU A 298 -20.88 -26.66 -25.27
CA LEU A 298 -21.68 -27.02 -24.11
C LEU A 298 -20.82 -27.17 -22.84
N GLU A 299 -19.61 -27.71 -22.97
CA GLU A 299 -18.70 -27.88 -21.84
C GLU A 299 -18.24 -26.53 -21.28
N VAL A 300 -18.03 -25.53 -22.13
CA VAL A 300 -17.74 -24.16 -21.70
C VAL A 300 -18.93 -23.62 -20.90
N GLY A 301 -20.15 -23.78 -21.42
CA GLY A 301 -21.38 -23.37 -20.72
C GLY A 301 -21.56 -24.03 -19.36
N ILE A 302 -21.37 -25.36 -19.28
CA ILE A 302 -21.42 -26.13 -18.03
C ILE A 302 -20.35 -25.65 -17.05
N THR A 303 -19.14 -25.35 -17.51
CA THR A 303 -18.05 -24.86 -16.67
C THR A 303 -18.39 -23.53 -15.99
N PHE A 304 -18.97 -22.58 -16.74
CA PHE A 304 -19.45 -21.32 -16.16
C PHE A 304 -20.64 -21.54 -15.22
N ALA A 305 -21.57 -22.44 -15.56
CA ALA A 305 -22.68 -22.80 -14.68
C ALA A 305 -22.19 -23.37 -13.35
N MET A 306 -21.18 -24.26 -13.37
CA MET A 306 -20.56 -24.83 -12.16
C MET A 306 -19.77 -23.83 -11.33
N THR A 307 -19.43 -22.66 -11.89
CA THR A 307 -18.86 -21.55 -11.10
C THR A 307 -19.97 -20.74 -10.40
N ALA A 308 -21.16 -20.65 -10.99
CA ALA A 308 -22.27 -19.86 -10.46
C ALA A 308 -23.16 -20.63 -9.47
N VAL A 309 -23.51 -21.87 -9.80
CA VAL A 309 -24.48 -22.68 -9.05
C VAL A 309 -24.08 -22.87 -7.58
N PRO A 310 -22.83 -23.27 -7.24
CA PRO A 310 -22.44 -23.42 -5.84
C PRO A 310 -22.53 -22.11 -5.06
N ASN A 311 -22.20 -20.97 -5.68
CA ASN A 311 -22.31 -19.67 -5.03
C ASN A 311 -23.76 -19.30 -4.68
N VAL A 312 -24.72 -19.62 -5.56
CA VAL A 312 -26.14 -19.37 -5.33
C VAL A 312 -26.72 -20.33 -4.29
N VAL A 313 -26.42 -21.63 -4.42
CA VAL A 313 -27.02 -22.67 -3.57
C VAL A 313 -26.40 -22.68 -2.18
N LEU A 314 -25.07 -22.57 -2.08
CA LEU A 314 -24.35 -22.64 -0.80
C LEU A 314 -24.18 -21.27 -0.14
N GLY A 315 -24.35 -20.16 -0.87
CA GLY A 315 -24.17 -18.80 -0.35
C GLY A 315 -24.95 -18.50 0.94
N PRO A 316 -26.28 -18.77 1.00
CA PRO A 316 -27.07 -18.56 2.22
C PRO A 316 -26.59 -19.41 3.40
N LEU A 317 -26.22 -20.67 3.15
CA LEU A 317 -25.72 -21.58 4.17
C LEU A 317 -24.34 -21.14 4.69
N ALA A 318 -23.44 -20.77 3.77
CA ALA A 318 -22.12 -20.26 4.08
C ALA A 318 -22.20 -18.96 4.88
N GLY A 319 -23.14 -18.06 4.55
CA GLY A 319 -23.38 -16.84 5.32
C GLY A 319 -23.81 -17.13 6.77
N ALA A 320 -24.80 -18.01 6.95
CA ALA A 320 -25.27 -18.41 8.27
C ALA A 320 -24.19 -19.09 9.13
N LEU A 321 -23.28 -19.86 8.51
CA LEU A 321 -22.13 -20.47 9.18
C LEU A 321 -21.04 -19.43 9.50
N ALA A 322 -20.74 -18.51 8.58
CA ALA A 322 -19.75 -17.46 8.76
C ALA A 322 -20.11 -16.48 9.88
N ASP A 323 -21.41 -16.29 10.15
CA ASP A 323 -21.88 -15.48 11.28
C ASP A 323 -21.55 -16.10 12.65
N ARG A 324 -21.35 -17.43 12.71
CA ARG A 324 -21.09 -18.17 13.95
C ARG A 324 -19.62 -18.52 14.15
N TRP A 325 -18.82 -18.48 13.09
CA TRP A 325 -17.41 -18.86 13.12
C TRP A 325 -16.49 -17.65 13.28
N ASP A 326 -15.25 -17.92 13.71
CA ASP A 326 -14.21 -16.88 13.72
C ASP A 326 -13.89 -16.47 12.28
N ARG A 327 -14.29 -15.24 11.93
CA ARG A 327 -14.14 -14.65 10.59
C ARG A 327 -12.70 -14.72 10.06
N ARG A 328 -11.70 -14.56 10.93
CA ARG A 328 -10.29 -14.58 10.51
C ARG A 328 -9.85 -16.00 10.16
N LEU A 329 -10.19 -16.98 11.00
CA LEU A 329 -9.84 -18.37 10.75
C LEU A 329 -10.59 -18.94 9.55
N THR A 330 -11.88 -18.59 9.40
CA THR A 330 -12.67 -18.98 8.23
C THR A 330 -12.07 -18.45 6.94
N MET A 331 -11.71 -17.16 6.89
CA MET A 331 -11.06 -16.56 5.72
C MET A 331 -9.75 -17.27 5.37
N ILE A 332 -8.86 -17.48 6.35
CA ILE A 332 -7.58 -18.16 6.13
C ILE A 332 -7.79 -19.59 5.63
N GLY A 333 -8.70 -20.35 6.26
CA GLY A 333 -8.99 -21.74 5.87
C GLY A 333 -9.55 -21.83 4.44
N CYS A 334 -10.51 -20.98 4.09
CA CYS A 334 -11.07 -20.92 2.75
C CYS A 334 -10.01 -20.56 1.70
N ASP A 335 -9.14 -19.58 1.98
CA ASP A 335 -8.08 -19.18 1.05
C ASP A 335 -7.05 -20.29 0.83
N ILE A 336 -6.67 -21.04 1.89
CA ILE A 336 -5.76 -22.18 1.78
C ILE A 336 -6.39 -23.31 0.95
N ILE A 337 -7.65 -23.68 1.23
CA ILE A 337 -8.36 -24.72 0.47
C ILE A 337 -8.49 -24.31 -0.99
N ARG A 338 -8.91 -23.05 -1.26
CA ARG A 338 -9.00 -22.51 -2.62
C ARG A 338 -7.66 -22.58 -3.34
N SER A 339 -6.58 -22.16 -2.68
CA SER A 339 -5.23 -22.23 -3.25
C SER A 339 -4.85 -23.67 -3.61
N GLY A 340 -5.14 -24.64 -2.75
CA GLY A 340 -4.90 -26.06 -3.02
C GLY A 340 -5.69 -26.57 -4.24
N LEU A 341 -6.98 -26.25 -4.31
CA LEU A 341 -7.85 -26.64 -5.43
C LEU A 341 -7.39 -26.02 -6.76
N VAL A 342 -7.00 -24.75 -6.76
CA VAL A 342 -6.49 -24.07 -7.97
C VAL A 342 -5.18 -24.70 -8.43
N LEU A 343 -4.29 -25.09 -7.52
CA LEU A 343 -3.03 -25.76 -7.84
C LEU A 343 -3.23 -27.18 -8.41
N LEU A 344 -4.36 -27.84 -8.13
CA LEU A 344 -4.68 -29.14 -8.72
C LEU A 344 -5.03 -29.03 -10.21
N VAL A 345 -5.56 -27.90 -10.68
CA VAL A 345 -5.96 -27.71 -12.09
C VAL A 345 -4.80 -27.97 -13.07
N PRO A 346 -3.61 -27.32 -12.95
CA PRO A 346 -2.50 -27.60 -13.86
C PRO A 346 -1.94 -29.02 -13.72
N ILE A 347 -2.08 -29.65 -12.54
CA ILE A 347 -1.66 -31.05 -12.32
C ILE A 347 -2.62 -32.03 -13.02
N ALA A 348 -3.91 -31.74 -13.00
CA ALA A 348 -4.95 -32.55 -13.64
C ALA A 348 -5.07 -32.29 -15.14
N ALA A 349 -4.72 -31.10 -15.63
CA ALA A 349 -4.78 -30.73 -17.05
C ALA A 349 -4.10 -31.72 -18.03
N PRO A 350 -2.92 -32.31 -17.74
CA PRO A 350 -2.32 -33.33 -18.60
C PRO A 350 -2.92 -34.73 -18.44
N ILE A 351 -3.77 -34.95 -17.43
CA ILE A 351 -4.46 -36.22 -17.23
C ILE A 351 -5.68 -36.18 -18.16
N ASP A 352 -5.57 -36.82 -19.32
CA ASP A 352 -6.65 -37.01 -20.28
C ASP A 352 -7.78 -37.82 -19.63
N ILE A 353 -8.70 -37.15 -18.93
CA ILE A 353 -9.95 -37.74 -18.46
C ILE A 353 -10.91 -37.70 -19.66
N ARG A 354 -10.83 -38.73 -20.50
CA ARG A 354 -11.74 -38.96 -21.64
C ARG A 354 -13.13 -39.36 -21.19
#